data_AF-A0A5Q4FX34-F1
#
_entry.id   AF-A0A5Q4FX34-F1
#
_cell.length_a   1.000
_cell.length_b   1.000
_cell.length_c   1.000
_cell.angle_alpha   90.00
_cell.angle_beta   90.00
_cell.angle_gamma   90.00
#
_symmetry.space_group_name_H-M   'P 1'
#
loop_
_entity.id
_entity.type
_entity.pdbx_description
1 polymer ?
#
loop_
_entity_poly.entity_id
_entity_poly.type
_entity_poly.pdbx_seq_one_letter_code
_entity_poly.pdbx_strand_id
1 'polypeptide(L)'
;MSDTATSPPLDPSAAWLAAYALGLAYSENSDQQRLSELLAAAQGCPELLNAAHQRLNGADAAERKVCDDALRLLDRARARVGPDL
;
A
#
# COMPACT_ATOMS: atom_id res chain seq x y z
N MET A 1 22.07 -22.94 16.85
CA MET A 1 20.81 -22.82 16.09
C MET A 1 20.06 -21.64 16.67
N SER A 2 20.13 -20.49 16.00
CA SER A 2 19.35 -19.30 16.36
C SER A 2 18.92 -18.62 15.07
N ASP A 3 17.78 -19.08 14.54
CA ASP A 3 17.05 -18.37 13.50
C ASP A 3 16.55 -17.06 14.11
N THR A 4 17.35 -16.02 13.95
CA THR A 4 16.88 -14.66 14.24
C THR A 4 16.01 -14.29 13.07
N ALA A 5 14.69 -14.43 13.22
CA ALA A 5 13.72 -13.94 12.26
C ALA A 5 13.95 -12.43 12.10
N THR A 6 14.73 -12.06 11.09
CA THR A 6 14.94 -10.67 10.68
C THR A 6 13.61 -10.20 10.11
N SER A 7 12.76 -9.67 10.99
CA SER A 7 11.67 -8.79 10.55
C SER A 7 12.31 -7.74 9.64
N PRO A 8 11.87 -7.58 8.38
CA PRO A 8 12.45 -6.59 7.49
C PRO A 8 12.34 -5.22 8.17
N PRO A 9 13.35 -4.34 7.98
CA PRO A 9 13.30 -3.00 8.55
C PRO A 9 11.97 -2.35 8.17
N LEU A 10 11.23 -1.92 9.19
CA LEU A 10 9.97 -1.20 9.06
C LEU A 10 10.28 0.12 8.34
N ASP A 11 10.15 0.17 7.01
CA ASP A 11 10.15 1.45 6.30
C ASP A 11 8.92 2.24 6.78
N PRO A 12 9.11 3.32 7.57
CA PRO A 12 8.00 4.07 8.13
C PRO A 12 7.14 4.69 7.03
N SER A 13 7.72 4.96 5.87
CA SER A 13 7.03 5.49 4.70
C SER A 13 6.08 4.45 4.11
N ALA A 14 6.54 3.20 3.98
CA ALA A 14 5.71 2.11 3.47
C ALA A 14 4.58 1.74 4.44
N ALA A 15 4.87 1.77 5.75
CA ALA A 15 3.87 1.56 6.78
C ALA A 15 2.79 2.65 6.78
N TRP A 16 3.21 3.91 6.65
CA TRP A 16 2.29 5.03 6.52
C TRP A 16 1.45 4.94 5.25
N LEU A 17 2.05 4.65 4.10
CA LEU A 17 1.34 4.55 2.82
C LEU A 17 0.34 3.38 2.81
N ALA A 18 0.68 2.25 3.44
CA ALA A 18 -0.25 1.13 3.65
C ALA A 18 -1.47 1.54 4.49
N ALA A 19 -1.25 2.25 5.60
CA ALA A 19 -2.34 2.77 6.44
C ALA A 19 -3.18 3.82 5.69
N TYR A 20 -2.54 4.67 4.88
CA TYR A 20 -3.22 5.66 4.05
C TYR A 20 -4.11 4.99 2.99
N ALA A 21 -3.62 3.95 2.32
CA ALA A 21 -4.40 3.16 1.36
C ALA A 21 -5.65 2.52 2.02
N LEU A 22 -5.53 2.03 3.26
CA LEU A 22 -6.69 1.56 4.04
C LEU A 22 -7.67 2.70 4.34
N GLY A 23 -7.17 3.86 4.76
CA GLY A 23 -8.02 5.04 4.98
C GLY A 23 -8.79 5.46 3.72
N LEU A 24 -8.13 5.42 2.56
CA LEU A 24 -8.77 5.67 1.27
C LEU A 24 -9.81 4.61 0.92
N ALA A 25 -9.59 3.34 1.27
CA ALA A 25 -10.57 2.28 1.05
C ALA A 25 -11.86 2.48 1.87
N TYR A 26 -11.77 3.12 3.05
CA TYR A 26 -12.94 3.54 3.84
C TYR A 26 -13.60 4.83 3.37
N SER A 27 -12.91 5.65 2.56
CA SER A 27 -13.46 6.92 2.10
C SER A 27 -14.70 6.73 1.21
N GLU A 28 -15.54 7.76 1.11
CA GLU A 28 -16.63 7.83 0.11
C GLU A 28 -16.16 8.45 -1.22
N ASN A 29 -14.87 8.78 -1.32
CA ASN A 29 -14.29 9.37 -2.53
C ASN A 29 -14.48 8.43 -3.73
N SER A 30 -14.55 8.99 -4.94
CA SER A 30 -14.56 8.16 -6.14
C SER A 30 -13.23 7.39 -6.29
N ASP A 31 -13.27 6.27 -7.01
CA ASP A 31 -12.09 5.48 -7.37
C ASP A 31 -10.95 6.32 -7.96
N GLN A 32 -11.30 7.29 -8.82
CA GLN A 32 -10.32 8.14 -9.47
C GLN A 32 -9.65 9.11 -8.48
N GLN A 33 -10.41 9.65 -7.52
CA GLN A 33 -9.87 10.51 -6.46
C GLN A 33 -8.96 9.72 -5.54
N ARG A 34 -9.39 8.55 -5.06
CA ARG A 34 -8.56 7.66 -4.22
C ARG A 34 -7.25 7.31 -4.91
N LEU A 35 -7.30 7.00 -6.21
CA LEU A 35 -6.11 6.67 -6.99
C LEU A 35 -5.17 7.87 -7.12
N SER A 36 -5.72 9.06 -7.41
CA SER A 36 -4.93 10.30 -7.52
C SER A 36 -4.27 10.68 -6.20
N GLU A 37 -4.99 10.55 -5.09
CA GLU A 37 -4.49 10.80 -3.74
C GLU A 37 -3.37 9.83 -3.36
N LEU A 38 -3.55 8.54 -3.63
CA LEU A 38 -2.53 7.53 -3.35
C LEU A 38 -1.26 7.76 -4.18
N LEU A 39 -1.39 8.13 -5.46
CA LEU A 39 -0.26 8.47 -6.33
C LEU A 39 0.50 9.71 -5.83
N ALA A 40 -0.22 10.74 -5.38
CA ALA A 40 0.37 11.94 -4.81
C ALA A 40 1.11 11.63 -3.49
N ALA A 41 0.51 10.82 -2.62
CA ALA A 41 1.11 10.39 -1.36
C ALA A 41 2.36 9.52 -1.57
N ALA A 42 2.35 8.68 -2.60
CA ALA A 42 3.52 7.89 -3.00
C ALA A 42 4.59 8.71 -3.72
N GLN A 43 4.31 9.97 -4.08
CA GLN A 43 5.19 10.86 -4.86
C GLN A 43 5.69 10.23 -6.17
N GLY A 44 4.93 9.29 -6.74
CA GLY A 44 5.33 8.54 -7.92
C GLY A 44 6.45 7.52 -7.67
N CYS A 45 6.76 7.14 -6.42
CA CYS A 45 7.75 6.12 -6.10
C CYS A 45 7.16 4.70 -6.18
N PRO A 46 7.52 3.88 -7.19
CA PRO A 46 6.96 2.54 -7.34
C PRO A 46 7.40 1.57 -6.23
N GLU A 47 8.60 1.73 -5.67
CA GLU A 47 9.13 0.92 -4.58
C GLU A 47 8.30 1.09 -3.31
N LEU A 48 7.87 2.32 -3.04
CA LEU A 48 7.06 2.65 -1.88
C LEU A 48 5.66 2.01 -1.98
N LEU A 49 5.06 2.03 -3.17
CA LEU A 49 3.81 1.35 -3.47
C LEU A 49 3.95 -0.18 -3.33
N ASN A 50 5.05 -0.76 -3.80
CA ASN A 50 5.35 -2.19 -3.65
C ASN A 50 5.50 -2.58 -2.17
N ALA A 51 6.25 -1.80 -1.39
CA ALA A 51 6.47 -2.06 0.02
C ALA A 51 5.16 -1.94 0.84
N ALA A 52 4.33 -0.94 0.55
CA ALA A 52 3.02 -0.78 1.16
C ALA A 52 2.08 -1.95 0.83
N HIS A 53 2.08 -2.41 -0.43
CA HIS A 53 1.31 -3.58 -0.87
C HIS A 53 1.75 -4.86 -0.14
N GLN A 54 3.05 -5.15 -0.08
CA GLN A 54 3.57 -6.33 0.63
C GLN A 54 3.18 -6.31 2.11
N ARG A 55 3.23 -5.13 2.74
CA ARG A 55 2.85 -4.96 4.13
C ARG A 55 1.37 -5.25 4.38
N LEU A 56 0.48 -4.74 3.53
CA LEU A 56 -0.96 -5.00 3.65
C LEU A 56 -1.31 -6.46 3.40
N ASN A 57 -0.66 -7.09 2.42
CA ASN A 57 -0.88 -8.49 2.11
C ASN A 57 -0.40 -9.44 3.24
N GLY A 58 0.62 -9.02 3.99
CA GLY A 58 1.11 -9.74 5.17
C GLY A 58 0.39 -9.39 6.48
N ALA A 59 -0.52 -8.42 6.48
CA ALA A 59 -1.24 -8.01 7.67
C ALA A 59 -2.42 -8.96 7.95
N ASP A 60 -2.50 -9.47 9.18
CA ASP A 60 -3.70 -10.16 9.66
C ASP A 60 -4.75 -9.11 10.04
N ALA A 61 -5.55 -8.71 9.06
CA ALA A 61 -6.56 -7.68 9.23
C ALA A 61 -7.94 -8.28 9.48
N ALA A 62 -8.62 -7.79 10.52
CA ALA A 62 -9.99 -8.18 10.86
C ALA A 62 -11.00 -7.88 9.73
N GLU A 63 -10.70 -6.90 8.86
CA GLU A 63 -11.57 -6.46 7.78
C GLU A 63 -10.96 -6.76 6.40
N ARG A 64 -11.01 -8.04 6.02
CA ARG A 64 -10.41 -8.53 4.77
C ARG A 64 -10.91 -7.81 3.51
N LYS A 65 -12.20 -7.46 3.44
CA LYS A 65 -12.75 -6.72 2.28
C LYS A 65 -12.09 -5.36 2.08
N VAL A 66 -11.83 -4.62 3.16
CA VAL A 66 -11.20 -3.30 3.09
C VAL A 66 -9.73 -3.44 2.68
N CYS A 67 -9.07 -4.50 3.16
CA CYS A 67 -7.71 -4.80 2.73
C CYS A 67 -7.65 -5.15 1.24
N ASP A 68 -8.59 -5.95 0.75
CA ASP A 68 -8.68 -6.28 -0.67
C ASP A 68 -8.86 -5.01 -1.53
N ASP A 69 -9.70 -4.07 -1.10
CA ASP A 69 -9.90 -2.81 -1.81
C ASP A 69 -8.66 -1.89 -1.75
N ALA A 70 -7.98 -1.82 -0.61
CA ALA A 70 -6.70 -1.11 -0.48
C ALA A 70 -5.60 -1.72 -1.37
N LEU A 71 -5.51 -3.05 -1.43
CA LEU A 71 -4.58 -3.78 -2.30
C LEU A 71 -4.88 -3.51 -3.77
N ARG A 72 -6.15 -3.56 -4.19
CA ARG A 72 -6.56 -3.20 -5.56
C ARG A 72 -6.19 -1.76 -5.91
N LEU A 73 -6.34 -0.83 -4.97
CA LEU A 73 -5.98 0.56 -5.17
C LEU A 73 -4.46 0.72 -5.37
N LEU A 74 -3.66 0.03 -4.56
CA LEU A 74 -2.21 -0.02 -4.71
C LEU A 74 -1.78 -0.64 -6.04
N ASP A 75 -2.41 -1.72 -6.48
CA ASP A 75 -2.12 -2.33 -7.79
C ASP A 75 -2.41 -1.37 -8.94
N ARG A 76 -3.51 -0.63 -8.88
CA ARG A 76 -3.83 0.41 -9.87
C ARG A 76 -2.80 1.54 -9.86
N ALA A 77 -2.34 1.97 -8.69
CA ALA A 77 -1.32 3.00 -8.57
C ALA A 77 0.02 2.51 -9.15
N ARG A 78 0.43 1.27 -8.86
CA ARG A 78 1.64 0.63 -9.40
C ARG A 78 1.59 0.55 -10.92
N ALA A 79 0.47 0.11 -11.48
CA ALA A 79 0.26 0.05 -12.93
C ALA A 79 0.36 1.43 -13.60
N ARG A 80 0.08 2.52 -12.86
CA ARG A 80 0.13 3.89 -13.39
C ARG A 80 1.54 4.49 -13.35
N VAL A 81 2.34 4.12 -12.36
CA VAL A 81 3.75 4.57 -12.21
C VAL A 81 4.69 3.74 -13.09
N GLY A 82 4.36 2.46 -13.35
CA GLY A 82 5.19 1.54 -14.14
C GLY A 82 6.30 0.89 -13.29
N PRO A 83 6.86 -0.24 -13.74
CA PRO A 83 7.94 -0.94 -13.04
C PRO A 83 9.33 -0.29 -13.21
N ASP A 84 9.53 0.64 -14.14
CA ASP A 84 10.84 1.24 -14.42
C ASP A 84 10.69 2.66 -15.01
N LEU A 85 11.27 3.66 -14.33
CA LEU A 85 11.97 4.78 -14.93
C LEU A 85 13.43 4.72 -14.49
#